data_AF-S3I247-F1
#
_entry.id   AF-S3I247-F1
#
_cell.length_a   1.000
_cell.length_b   1.000
_cell.length_c   1.000
_cell.angle_alpha   90.00
_cell.angle_beta   90.00
_cell.angle_gamma   90.00
#
_symmetry.space_group_name_H-M   'P 1'
#
loop_
_entity.id
_entity.type
_entity.pdbx_description
1 polymer ?
#
loop_
_entity_poly.entity_id
_entity_poly.type
_entity_poly.pdbx_seq_one_letter_code
_entity_poly.pdbx_strand_id
1 'polypeptide(L)'
;MSRKVSLFTTGLLPAPIVLTSFAPALASSSGGGLPWEGPLQQIQESITGPVAGAVALAAMAIAGGMLIFGGELNDFARRLVYVVLVTGILLGATQIVGLFGSTGASIGLTNDQLNPTPIGEAANG
;
A
#
# COMPACT_ATOMS: atom_id res chain seq x y z
N MET A 1 31.22 5.04 -44.74
CA MET A 1 30.94 4.10 -43.63
C MET A 1 29.77 4.66 -42.83
N SER A 2 28.56 4.12 -43.06
CA SER A 2 27.32 4.64 -42.47
C SER A 2 26.95 3.82 -41.24
N ARG A 3 26.98 4.42 -40.05
CA ARG A 3 26.46 3.80 -38.82
C ARG A 3 24.93 3.86 -38.91
N LYS A 4 24.31 2.73 -39.20
CA LYS A 4 22.85 2.57 -39.17
C LYS A 4 22.39 2.71 -37.73
N VAL A 5 21.71 3.81 -37.44
CA VAL A 5 21.01 4.06 -36.18
C VAL A 5 19.87 3.05 -36.08
N SER A 6 20.02 2.07 -35.18
CA SER A 6 19.00 1.05 -34.93
C SER A 6 17.87 1.68 -34.12
N LEU A 7 16.76 1.93 -34.81
CA LEU A 7 15.45 2.28 -34.27
C LEU A 7 14.95 1.18 -33.31
N PHE A 8 15.38 1.23 -32.05
CA PHE A 8 14.64 0.65 -30.92
C PHE A 8 14.17 1.79 -30.01
N THR A 9 13.49 2.76 -30.63
CA THR A 9 12.70 3.78 -29.93
C THR A 9 11.24 3.38 -30.09
N THR A 10 10.77 2.56 -29.16
CA THR A 10 9.42 2.62 -28.58
C THR A 10 9.59 1.95 -27.23
N GLY A 11 10.36 2.62 -26.37
CA GLY A 11 10.19 2.45 -24.94
C GLY A 11 8.79 2.95 -24.63
N LEU A 12 7.83 2.03 -24.54
CA LEU A 12 6.60 2.27 -23.83
C LEU A 12 7.04 2.61 -22.41
N LEU A 13 7.07 3.91 -22.12
CA LEU A 13 7.34 4.48 -20.80
C LEU A 13 6.67 3.57 -19.75
N PRO A 14 7.40 3.13 -18.70
CA PRO A 14 6.72 2.66 -17.52
C PRO A 14 6.01 3.90 -16.97
N ALA A 15 4.72 4.05 -17.28
CA ALA A 15 3.88 4.99 -16.57
C ALA A 15 4.06 4.67 -15.08
N PRO A 16 4.46 5.64 -14.23
CA PRO A 16 4.53 5.37 -12.81
C PRO A 16 3.13 4.97 -12.38
N ILE A 17 2.97 3.71 -11.95
CA ILE A 17 1.77 3.26 -11.25
C ILE A 17 1.76 4.06 -9.96
N VAL A 18 0.99 5.14 -9.95
CA VAL A 18 0.70 5.92 -8.76
C VAL A 18 -0.15 5.02 -7.87
N LEU A 19 0.50 4.39 -6.89
CA LEU A 19 -0.17 3.63 -5.84
C LEU A 19 -0.90 4.64 -4.94
N THR A 20 -2.07 5.08 -5.39
CA THR A 20 -2.93 5.98 -4.62
C THR A 20 -3.62 5.15 -3.57
N SER A 21 -3.22 5.33 -2.31
CA SER A 21 -3.87 4.75 -1.15
C SER A 21 -5.34 5.21 -1.13
N PHE A 22 -6.28 4.32 -1.46
CA PHE A 22 -7.71 4.58 -1.28
C PHE A 22 -8.04 4.47 0.21
N ALA A 23 -7.77 5.53 0.97
CA ALA A 23 -8.45 5.71 2.26
C ALA A 23 -9.93 5.98 1.95
N PRO A 24 -10.89 5.31 2.61
CA PRO A 24 -12.29 5.67 2.48
C PRO A 24 -12.47 7.06 3.09
N ALA A 25 -12.60 8.08 2.23
CA ALA A 25 -13.05 9.39 2.65
C ALA A 25 -14.53 9.26 3.02
N LEU A 26 -14.80 8.98 4.30
CA LEU A 26 -16.11 9.15 4.92
C LEU A 26 -16.44 10.65 4.92
N ALA A 27 -16.85 11.17 3.76
CA ALA A 27 -17.57 12.42 3.65
C ALA A 27 -19.02 12.11 4.04
N SER A 28 -19.27 12.10 5.35
CA SER A 28 -20.60 12.07 5.92
C SER A 28 -21.42 13.21 5.30
N SER A 29 -22.51 12.83 4.63
CA SER A 29 -23.49 13.72 4.04
C SER A 29 -24.13 14.62 5.11
N SER A 30 -23.78 15.90 5.10
CA SER A 30 -24.54 16.95 5.78
C SER A 30 -24.95 18.03 4.78
N GLY A 31 -26.07 17.73 4.08
CA GLY A 31 -27.07 18.66 3.57
C GLY A 31 -26.63 19.97 2.92
N GLY A 32 -26.69 20.04 1.59
CA GLY A 32 -26.68 21.32 0.87
C GLY A 32 -26.55 21.16 -0.64
N GLY A 33 -27.68 21.10 -1.34
CA GLY A 33 -27.78 20.86 -2.78
C GLY A 33 -27.10 21.93 -3.63
N LEU A 34 -26.04 21.53 -4.32
CA LEU A 34 -25.49 22.26 -5.46
C LEU A 34 -25.80 21.43 -6.72
N PRO A 35 -26.26 22.03 -7.84
CA PRO A 35 -26.76 21.28 -9.00
C PRO A 35 -25.71 20.41 -9.70
N TRP A 36 -24.43 20.58 -9.37
CA TRP A 36 -23.31 19.77 -9.86
C TRP A 36 -22.96 18.58 -8.95
N GLU A 37 -23.50 18.49 -7.73
CA GLU A 37 -23.26 17.37 -6.82
C GLU A 37 -23.85 16.05 -7.36
N GLY A 38 -25.04 16.11 -7.98
CA GLY A 38 -25.66 14.92 -8.58
C GLY A 38 -24.81 14.29 -9.68
N PRO A 39 -24.36 15.07 -10.69
CA PRO A 39 -23.43 14.58 -11.71
C PRO A 39 -22.10 14.04 -11.15
N LEU A 40 -21.51 14.69 -10.14
CA LEU A 40 -20.26 14.23 -9.52
C LEU A 40 -20.45 12.93 -8.72
N GLN A 41 -21.59 12.78 -8.05
CA GLN A 41 -21.95 11.58 -7.31
C GLN A 41 -22.22 10.41 -8.26
N GLN A 42 -22.86 10.66 -9.40
CA GLN A 42 -23.10 9.66 -10.44
C GLN A 42 -21.80 9.16 -11.09
N ILE A 43 -20.79 10.03 -11.23
CA ILE A 43 -19.46 9.62 -11.67
C ILE A 43 -18.78 8.75 -10.61
N GLN A 44 -18.85 9.11 -9.32
CA GLN A 44 -18.32 8.25 -8.24
C GLN A 44 -18.99 6.88 -8.21
N GLU A 45 -20.32 6.83 -8.35
CA GLU A 45 -21.07 5.59 -8.46
C GLU A 45 -20.71 4.80 -9.72
N SER A 46 -20.36 5.46 -10.84
CA SER A 46 -19.94 4.75 -12.06
C SER A 46 -18.56 4.10 -11.96
N ILE A 47 -17.65 4.70 -11.18
CA ILE A 47 -16.27 4.21 -10.99
C ILE A 47 -16.23 3.09 -9.94
N THR A 48 -17.11 3.16 -8.94
CA THR A 48 -17.19 2.16 -7.86
C THR A 48 -18.35 1.18 -8.00
N GLY A 49 -19.20 1.37 -9.01
CA GLY A 49 -20.43 0.59 -9.20
C GLY A 49 -20.24 -0.77 -9.88
N PRO A 50 -21.34 -1.53 -10.04
CA PRO A 50 -21.32 -2.89 -10.58
C PRO A 50 -20.71 -3.01 -11.98
N VAL A 51 -20.84 -1.95 -12.80
CA VAL A 51 -20.30 -1.90 -14.17
C VAL A 51 -18.77 -1.89 -14.16
N ALA A 52 -18.15 -1.12 -13.26
CA ALA A 52 -16.69 -1.12 -13.10
C ALA A 52 -16.17 -2.49 -12.66
N GLY A 53 -16.90 -3.15 -11.74
CA GLY A 53 -16.60 -4.52 -11.33
C GLY A 53 -16.67 -5.52 -12.49
N ALA A 54 -17.69 -5.43 -13.34
CA ALA A 54 -17.82 -6.31 -14.51
C ALA A 54 -16.69 -6.10 -15.54
N VAL A 55 -16.29 -4.85 -15.79
CA VAL A 55 -15.16 -4.52 -16.67
C VAL A 55 -13.84 -5.04 -16.08
N ALA A 56 -13.63 -4.89 -14.77
CA ALA A 56 -12.44 -5.40 -14.10
C ALA A 56 -12.34 -6.94 -14.20
N LEU A 57 -13.46 -7.65 -14.00
CA LEU A 57 -13.52 -9.09 -14.18
C LEU A 57 -13.24 -9.53 -15.63
N ALA A 58 -13.81 -8.83 -16.61
CA ALA A 58 -13.55 -9.10 -18.02
C ALA A 58 -12.06 -8.87 -18.38
N ALA A 59 -11.47 -7.77 -17.91
CA ALA A 59 -10.05 -7.48 -18.12
C ALA A 59 -9.14 -8.53 -17.48
N MET A 60 -9.46 -8.98 -16.26
CA MET A 60 -8.71 -10.03 -15.57
C MET A 60 -8.81 -11.38 -16.31
N ALA A 61 -9.99 -11.71 -16.85
CA ALA A 61 -10.17 -12.92 -17.65
C ALA A 61 -9.38 -12.87 -18.97
N ILE A 62 -9.35 -11.71 -19.65
CA ILE A 62 -8.55 -11.53 -20.88
C ILE A 62 -7.06 -11.63 -20.56
N ALA A 63 -6.58 -10.94 -19.52
CA ALA A 63 -5.18 -11.01 -19.10
C ALA A 63 -4.77 -12.43 -18.71
N GLY A 64 -5.58 -13.12 -17.90
CA GLY A 64 -5.36 -14.52 -17.53
C GLY A 64 -5.42 -15.48 -18.73
N GLY A 65 -6.31 -15.22 -19.68
CA GLY A 65 -6.39 -15.96 -20.94
C GLY A 65 -5.15 -15.78 -21.80
N MET A 66 -4.69 -14.55 -22.01
CA MET A 66 -3.45 -14.24 -22.75
C MET A 66 -2.22 -14.93 -22.13
N LEU A 67 -2.21 -15.06 -20.81
CA LEU A 67 -1.22 -15.77 -20.03
C LEU A 67 -1.17 -17.28 -20.31
N ILE A 68 -2.34 -17.94 -20.34
CA ILE A 68 -2.43 -19.40 -20.56
C ILE A 68 -2.12 -19.75 -22.03
N PHE A 69 -2.59 -18.94 -22.98
CA PHE A 69 -2.43 -19.21 -24.42
C PHE A 69 -1.08 -18.74 -25.01
N GLY A 70 -0.17 -18.20 -24.20
CA GLY A 70 1.24 -18.06 -24.58
C GLY A 70 1.62 -16.75 -25.26
N GLY A 71 0.99 -15.63 -24.89
CA GLY A 71 1.54 -14.30 -25.17
C GLY A 71 2.66 -13.99 -24.17
N GLU A 72 3.92 -14.21 -24.55
CA GLU A 72 5.11 -13.78 -23.78
C GLU A 72 5.21 -14.34 -22.35
N LEU A 73 4.62 -15.51 -22.08
CA LEU A 73 4.50 -16.14 -20.75
C LEU A 73 5.82 -16.16 -19.97
N ASN A 74 6.94 -16.43 -20.64
CA ASN A 74 8.26 -16.45 -20.02
C ASN A 74 8.69 -15.07 -19.48
N ASP A 75 8.39 -13.99 -20.20
CA ASP A 75 8.69 -12.62 -19.77
C ASP A 75 7.75 -12.17 -18.65
N PHE A 76 6.46 -12.52 -18.73
CA PHE A 76 5.51 -12.25 -17.66
C PHE A 76 5.83 -13.01 -16.38
N ALA A 77 6.13 -14.30 -16.47
CA ALA A 77 6.50 -15.13 -15.32
C ALA A 77 7.76 -14.60 -14.64
N ARG A 78 8.76 -14.18 -15.43
CA ARG A 78 9.98 -13.56 -14.91
C ARG A 78 9.67 -12.27 -14.13
N ARG A 79 8.79 -11.41 -14.66
CA ARG A 79 8.35 -10.19 -13.97
C ARG A 79 7.55 -10.50 -12.69
N LEU A 80 6.65 -11.49 -12.73
CA LEU A 80 5.89 -11.92 -11.56
C LEU A 80 6.79 -12.42 -10.43
N VAL A 81 7.80 -13.23 -10.75
CA VAL A 81 8.75 -13.73 -9.75
C VAL A 81 9.45 -12.57 -9.04
N TYR A 82 9.86 -11.52 -9.75
CA TYR A 82 10.46 -10.34 -9.12
C TYR A 82 9.50 -9.61 -8.20
N VAL A 83 8.25 -9.37 -8.63
CA VAL A 83 7.24 -8.68 -7.82
C VAL A 83 6.90 -9.46 -6.55
N VAL A 84 6.69 -10.78 -6.68
CA VAL A 84 6.39 -11.67 -5.55
C VAL A 84 7.57 -11.77 -4.60
N LEU A 85 8.80 -11.89 -5.11
CA LEU A 85 10.00 -11.96 -4.29
C LEU A 85 10.20 -10.69 -3.47
N VAL A 86 10.07 -9.51 -4.10
CA VAL A 86 10.18 -8.22 -3.39
C VAL A 86 9.08 -8.07 -2.34
N THR A 87 7.82 -8.31 -2.72
CA THR A 87 6.68 -8.15 -1.81
C THR A 87 6.74 -9.15 -0.66
N GLY A 88 7.12 -10.40 -0.93
CA GLY A 88 7.30 -11.44 0.08
C GLY A 88 8.39 -11.11 1.08
N ILE A 89 9.52 -10.54 0.63
CA ILE A 89 10.57 -10.06 1.54
C ILE A 89 10.06 -8.89 2.39
N LEU A 90 9.34 -7.92 1.80
CA LEU A 90 8.79 -6.78 2.56
C LEU A 90 7.77 -7.22 3.61
N LEU A 91 6.85 -8.12 3.25
CA LEU A 91 5.86 -8.69 4.19
C LEU A 91 6.53 -9.61 5.24
N GLY A 92 7.58 -10.34 4.89
CA GLY A 92 8.35 -11.13 5.85
C GLY A 92 9.15 -10.24 6.81
N ALA A 93 9.69 -9.12 6.33
CA ALA A 93 10.47 -8.19 7.12
C ALA A 93 9.62 -7.55 8.24
N THR A 94 8.34 -7.26 8.02
CA THR A 94 7.46 -6.74 9.08
C THR A 94 7.33 -7.72 10.24
N GLN A 95 7.28 -9.03 9.94
CA GLN A 95 7.24 -10.07 10.97
C GLN A 95 8.54 -10.11 11.77
N ILE A 96 9.70 -10.04 11.09
CA ILE A 96 11.02 -10.03 11.76
C ILE A 96 11.18 -8.81 12.65
N VAL A 97 10.80 -7.62 12.17
CA VAL A 97 10.86 -6.38 12.98
C VAL A 97 9.94 -6.48 14.21
N GLY A 98 8.76 -7.09 14.09
CA GLY A 98 7.87 -7.31 15.23
C GLY A 98 8.48 -8.18 16.34
N LEU A 99 9.31 -9.17 15.98
CA LEU A 99 10.00 -10.05 16.94
C LEU A 99 11.06 -9.33 17.76
N PHE A 100 11.69 -8.28 17.21
CA PHE A 100 12.74 -7.53 17.89
C PHE A 100 12.28 -6.17 18.44
N GLY A 101 11.18 -5.62 17.91
CA GLY A 101 10.61 -4.35 18.34
C GLY A 101 9.75 -4.44 19.60
N SER A 102 9.20 -5.63 19.92
CA SER A 102 8.39 -5.86 21.14
C SER A 102 9.22 -6.18 22.38
N THR A 103 10.46 -6.64 22.21
CA THR A 103 11.41 -6.98 23.29
C THR A 103 12.32 -5.81 23.68
N GLY A 104 12.11 -4.63 23.10
CA GLY A 104 12.75 -3.40 23.55
C GLY A 104 12.20 -3.00 24.92
N ALA A 105 12.83 -3.47 25.98
CA ALA A 105 12.50 -3.08 27.34
C ALA A 105 12.52 -1.56 27.48
N SER A 106 11.35 -0.93 27.63
CA SER A 106 11.29 0.37 28.29
C SER A 106 11.72 0.10 29.72
N ILE A 107 12.95 0.49 30.07
CA ILE A 107 13.34 0.62 31.47
C ILE A 107 12.43 1.71 32.03
N GLY A 108 11.26 1.29 32.52
CA GLY A 108 10.42 2.13 33.33
C GLY A 108 11.22 2.38 34.59
N LEU A 109 11.73 3.60 34.75
CA LEU A 109 12.06 4.09 36.06
C LEU A 109 10.74 4.07 36.83
N THR A 110 10.53 3.04 37.64
CA THR A 110 9.41 2.98 38.56
C THR A 110 9.46 4.27 39.37
N ASN A 111 8.35 5.02 39.44
CA ASN A 111 8.26 6.28 40.19
C ASN A 111 8.69 6.16 41.67
N ASP A 112 8.92 4.93 42.15
CA ASP A 112 9.52 4.58 43.44
C ASP A 112 10.99 5.05 43.60
N GLN A 113 11.74 5.25 42.50
CA GLN A 113 13.10 5.84 42.57
C GLN A 113 13.08 7.38 42.69
N LEU A 114 11.92 8.02 42.49
CA LEU A 114 11.76 9.48 42.58
C LEU A 114 11.22 9.95 43.93
N ASN A 115 10.88 9.04 44.84
CA ASN A 115 10.51 9.40 46.20
C ASN A 115 11.73 9.18 47.12
N PRO A 116 12.61 10.18 47.32
CA PRO A 116 13.61 10.08 48.37
C PRO A 116 12.86 9.86 49.67
N THR A 117 13.03 8.70 50.29
CA THR A 117 12.60 8.48 51.66
C THR A 117 13.10 9.66 52.48
N PRO A 118 12.24 10.35 53.25
CA PRO A 118 12.70 11.44 54.09
C PRO A 118 13.66 10.84 55.13
N ILE A 119 14.95 10.99 54.87
CA ILE A 119 16.03 10.77 55.82
C ILE A 119 15.94 11.89 56.87
N GLY A 120 14.99 11.75 57.79
CA GLY A 120 14.65 12.84 58.69
C GLY A 120 13.73 12.45 59.84
N GLU A 121 13.91 11.27 60.43
CA GLU A 121 13.29 10.97 61.73
C GLU A 121 14.19 10.08 62.58
N ALA A 122 15.34 10.64 62.93
CA ALA A 122 16.17 10.21 64.05
C ALA A 122 16.34 11.40 65.01
N ALA A 123 15.24 11.87 65.60
CA ALA A 123 15.26 12.75 66.76
C ALA A 123 13.88 12.76 67.44
N ASN A 124 13.88 12.42 68.74
CA ASN A 124 12.81 12.52 69.75
C ASN A 124 12.14 11.19 70.14
N GLY A 125 12.50 10.73 71.36
CA GLY A 125 11.85 9.64 72.09
C GLY A 125 12.83 8.90 72.98
#